data_AF-V4CLJ7-F1
#
_entry.id   AF-V4CLJ7-F1
#
_cell.length_a   1.000
_cell.length_b   1.000
_cell.length_c   1.000
_cell.angle_alpha   90.00
_cell.angle_beta   90.00
_cell.angle_gamma   90.00
#
_symmetry.space_group_name_H-M   'P 1'
#
loop_
_entity.id
_entity.type
_entity.pdbx_description
1 polymer ?
#
loop_
_entity_poly.entity_id
_entity_poly.type
_entity_poly.pdbx_seq_one_letter_code
_entity_poly.pdbx_strand_id
1 'polypeptide(L)'
;MADQECNKQGSEDTNDDTNVNLLKQEAENGSGEHQYELGKRYLKLADSEINRDENISFALHWLVKSSKQGNEDATKELQKCMEDDIGINEENGPDIRWCIQTSSLEKQIRHASARLFQSLNTTHKNTISKDEYMKAIKSLPGQKQQKLLMAAGWSFMLFRN
;
A
#
# COMPACT_ATOMS: atom_id res chain seq x y z
N MET A 1 22.58 49.94 -22.49
CA MET A 1 22.76 48.82 -23.43
C MET A 1 23.25 47.62 -22.62
N ALA A 2 22.35 46.70 -22.28
CA ALA A 2 21.87 45.57 -23.10
C ALA A 2 22.72 44.33 -22.76
N ASP A 3 22.26 43.33 -21.99
CA ASP A 3 21.30 42.23 -22.27
C ASP A 3 22.17 40.93 -22.19
N GLN A 4 21.99 39.94 -21.30
CA GLN A 4 20.94 38.93 -21.10
C GLN A 4 21.49 37.50 -21.45
N GLU A 5 21.30 36.53 -20.53
CA GLU A 5 21.31 35.04 -20.67
C GLU A 5 22.62 34.27 -20.99
N CYS A 6 22.94 33.03 -20.54
CA CYS A 6 22.23 31.82 -20.05
C CYS A 6 23.08 31.10 -18.96
N ASN A 7 22.53 30.55 -17.86
CA ASN A 7 22.03 29.16 -17.66
C ASN A 7 23.00 28.02 -18.02
N LYS A 8 23.52 27.26 -17.03
CA LYS A 8 23.17 25.84 -16.75
C LYS A 8 24.15 25.09 -15.84
N GLN A 9 23.51 24.28 -14.98
CA GLN A 9 23.89 22.97 -14.45
C GLN A 9 25.06 22.82 -13.46
N GLY A 10 24.73 22.13 -12.35
CA GLY A 10 25.69 21.38 -11.55
C GLY A 10 25.23 21.13 -10.12
N SER A 11 23.99 20.68 -9.87
CA SER A 11 23.66 20.10 -8.57
C SER A 11 24.11 18.64 -8.58
N GLU A 12 25.30 18.42 -8.03
CA GLU A 12 26.00 17.15 -7.95
C GLU A 12 25.23 16.12 -7.10
N ASP A 13 25.04 14.97 -7.74
CA ASP A 13 24.44 13.75 -7.25
C ASP A 13 25.29 13.07 -6.16
N THR A 14 24.86 13.09 -4.89
CA THR A 14 25.35 12.15 -3.85
C THR A 14 24.35 12.01 -2.70
N ASN A 15 23.11 11.58 -2.96
CA ASN A 15 22.17 11.27 -1.86
C ASN A 15 21.16 10.15 -2.14
N ASP A 16 21.27 9.42 -3.25
CA ASP A 16 20.20 8.49 -3.67
C ASP A 16 20.28 7.13 -2.93
N ASP A 17 21.46 6.60 -2.60
CA ASP A 17 21.60 5.30 -1.91
C ASP A 17 21.26 5.33 -0.40
N THR A 18 21.61 6.41 0.31
CA THR A 18 21.20 6.64 1.71
C THR A 18 19.70 6.86 1.81
N ASN A 19 19.08 7.44 0.79
CA ASN A 19 17.64 7.64 0.70
C ASN A 19 16.88 6.33 0.49
N VAL A 20 17.36 5.44 -0.38
CA VAL A 20 16.68 4.16 -0.67
C VAL A 20 16.64 3.22 0.54
N ASN A 21 17.71 3.14 1.33
CA ASN A 21 17.72 2.30 2.53
C ASN A 21 16.76 2.83 3.61
N LEU A 22 16.73 4.15 3.83
CA LEU A 22 15.78 4.78 4.75
C LEU A 22 14.34 4.60 4.25
N LEU A 23 14.10 4.80 2.95
CA LEU A 23 12.81 4.59 2.30
C LEU A 23 12.31 3.15 2.50
N LYS A 24 13.21 2.16 2.37
CA LYS A 24 12.90 0.75 2.61
C LYS A 24 12.52 0.49 4.07
N GLN A 25 13.28 1.04 5.02
CA GLN A 25 12.96 0.93 6.44
C GLN A 25 11.60 1.54 6.77
N GLU A 26 11.30 2.73 6.24
CA GLU A 26 10.02 3.40 6.47
C GLU A 26 8.84 2.66 5.79
N ALA A 27 9.08 2.07 4.63
CA ALA A 27 8.11 1.21 3.96
C ALA A 27 7.83 -0.07 4.78
N GLU A 28 8.86 -0.65 5.40
CA GLU A 28 8.77 -1.81 6.29
C GLU A 28 8.09 -1.46 7.63
N ASN A 29 8.31 -0.25 8.15
CA ASN A 29 7.60 0.31 9.30
C ASN A 29 6.10 0.56 9.04
N GLY A 30 5.65 0.35 7.80
CA GLY A 30 4.24 0.38 7.44
C GLY A 30 3.74 1.76 7.02
N SER A 31 4.64 2.67 6.63
CA SER A 31 4.24 3.96 6.08
C SER A 31 3.73 3.80 4.64
N GLY A 32 2.44 4.05 4.41
CA GLY A 32 1.81 3.88 3.10
C GLY A 32 2.44 4.74 2.00
N GLU A 33 2.93 5.93 2.34
CA GLU A 33 3.58 6.84 1.40
C GLU A 33 4.95 6.32 0.95
N HIS A 34 5.77 5.88 1.90
CA HIS A 34 7.07 5.28 1.60
C HIS A 34 6.94 3.95 0.84
N GLN A 35 5.91 3.16 1.13
CA GLN A 35 5.59 1.96 0.35
C GLN A 35 5.25 2.30 -1.11
N TYR A 36 4.49 3.38 -1.33
CA TYR A 36 4.18 3.82 -2.68
C TYR A 36 5.42 4.32 -3.43
N GLU A 37 6.23 5.16 -2.80
CA GLU A 37 7.45 5.67 -3.41
C GLU A 37 8.47 4.55 -3.69
N LEU A 38 8.58 3.56 -2.81
CA LEU A 38 9.40 2.38 -3.05
C LEU A 38 8.88 1.55 -4.24
N GLY A 39 7.56 1.36 -4.34
CA GLY A 39 6.94 0.70 -5.48
C GLY A 39 7.24 1.41 -6.82
N LYS A 40 7.15 2.74 -6.84
CA LYS A 40 7.50 3.55 -8.02
C LYS A 40 8.97 3.47 -8.39
N ARG A 41 9.87 3.44 -7.40
CA ARG A 41 11.32 3.27 -7.65
C ARG A 41 11.57 1.92 -8.34
N TYR A 42 10.94 0.84 -7.89
CA TYR A 42 11.05 -0.46 -8.55
C TYR A 42 10.46 -0.48 -9.97
N LEU A 43 9.34 0.21 -10.23
CA LEU A 43 8.83 0.36 -11.62
C LEU A 43 9.85 1.04 -12.53
N LYS A 44 10.48 2.13 -12.06
CA LYS A 44 11.55 2.82 -12.82
C LYS A 44 12.78 1.92 -13.06
N LEU A 45 13.14 1.09 -12.09
CA LEU A 45 14.23 0.12 -12.26
C LEU A 45 13.88 -0.94 -13.31
N ALA A 46 12.60 -1.36 -13.38
CA ALA A 46 12.14 -2.28 -14.40
C ALA A 46 12.23 -1.73 -15.82
N ASP A 47 12.14 -0.41 -16.00
CA ASP A 47 12.36 0.25 -17.31
C ASP A 47 13.80 0.11 -17.82
N SER A 48 14.77 -0.17 -16.94
CA SER A 48 16.18 -0.35 -17.31
C SER A 48 16.51 -1.78 -17.80
N GLU A 49 15.49 -2.64 -17.96
CA GLU A 49 15.54 -4.06 -18.39
C GLU A 49 16.38 -5.03 -17.53
N ILE A 50 17.22 -4.54 -16.60
CA ILE A 50 17.96 -5.38 -15.65
C ILE A 50 17.00 -5.90 -14.58
N ASN A 51 16.89 -7.23 -14.44
CA ASN A 51 15.98 -7.89 -13.50
C ASN A 51 14.54 -7.36 -13.58
N ARG A 52 14.08 -7.05 -14.80
CA ARG A 52 12.77 -6.43 -15.07
C ARG A 52 11.62 -7.11 -14.34
N ASP A 53 11.50 -8.42 -14.48
CA ASP A 53 10.39 -9.19 -13.89
C ASP A 53 10.41 -9.18 -12.36
N GLU A 54 11.60 -9.27 -11.76
CA GLU A 54 11.79 -9.20 -10.31
C GLU A 54 11.45 -7.81 -9.77
N ASN A 55 11.92 -6.76 -10.45
CA ASN A 55 11.61 -5.37 -10.11
C ASN A 55 10.11 -5.08 -10.22
N ILE A 56 9.44 -5.56 -11.26
CA ILE A 56 7.98 -5.44 -11.40
C ILE A 56 7.27 -6.16 -10.25
N SER A 57 7.69 -7.37 -9.91
CA SER A 57 7.10 -8.13 -8.81
C SER A 57 7.22 -7.37 -7.48
N PHE A 58 8.39 -6.81 -7.17
CA PHE A 58 8.58 -5.98 -5.98
C PHE A 58 7.75 -4.69 -6.03
N ALA A 59 7.67 -4.04 -7.18
CA ALA A 59 6.84 -2.86 -7.35
C ALA A 59 5.37 -3.15 -7.02
N LEU A 60 4.79 -4.19 -7.63
CA LEU A 60 3.40 -4.59 -7.41
C LEU A 60 3.14 -4.93 -5.94
N HIS A 61 4.05 -5.65 -5.29
CA HIS A 61 3.94 -5.97 -3.87
C HIS A 61 3.82 -4.72 -2.98
N TRP A 62 4.69 -3.74 -3.20
CA TRP A 62 4.70 -2.50 -2.40
C TRP A 62 3.50 -1.61 -2.72
N LEU A 63 3.11 -1.52 -4.00
CA LEU A 63 1.91 -0.79 -4.41
C LEU A 63 0.63 -1.42 -3.84
N VAL A 64 0.52 -2.75 -3.81
CA VAL A 64 -0.62 -3.45 -3.17
C VAL A 64 -0.68 -3.13 -1.68
N LYS A 65 0.46 -3.18 -0.97
CA LYS A 65 0.50 -2.80 0.45
C LYS A 65 0.04 -1.37 0.67
N SER A 66 0.54 -0.41 -0.11
CA SER A 66 0.16 0.99 -0.01
C SER A 66 -1.32 1.22 -0.34
N SER A 67 -1.80 0.61 -1.43
CA SER A 67 -3.20 0.64 -1.83
C SER A 67 -4.12 0.08 -0.75
N LYS A 68 -3.76 -1.04 -0.10
CA LYS A 68 -4.52 -1.63 1.01
C LYS A 68 -4.68 -0.68 2.21
N GLN A 69 -3.81 0.30 2.38
CA GLN A 69 -3.96 1.37 3.39
C GLN A 69 -4.89 2.50 2.94
N GLY A 70 -5.33 2.50 1.68
CA GLY A 70 -6.17 3.52 1.08
C GLY A 70 -5.42 4.57 0.25
N ASN A 71 -4.18 4.30 -0.14
CA ASN A 71 -3.46 5.18 -1.06
C ASN A 71 -4.06 5.08 -2.48
N GLU A 72 -4.67 6.17 -2.92
CA GLU A 72 -5.33 6.26 -4.23
C GLU A 72 -4.33 6.26 -5.38
N ASP A 73 -3.17 6.89 -5.21
CA ASP A 73 -2.15 6.94 -6.24
C ASP A 73 -1.52 5.57 -6.47
N ALA A 74 -1.28 4.81 -5.38
CA ALA A 74 -0.89 3.40 -5.50
C ALA A 74 -1.95 2.57 -6.24
N THR A 75 -3.24 2.85 -6.02
CA THR A 75 -4.33 2.14 -6.72
C THR A 75 -4.35 2.48 -8.21
N LYS A 76 -4.08 3.74 -8.59
CA LYS A 76 -3.98 4.16 -9.99
C LYS A 76 -2.80 3.49 -10.70
N GLU A 77 -1.65 3.40 -10.05
CA GLU A 77 -0.49 2.71 -10.64
C GLU A 77 -0.77 1.21 -10.82
N LEU A 78 -1.41 0.55 -9.85
CA LEU A 78 -1.85 -0.84 -10.02
C LEU A 78 -2.86 -1.02 -11.16
N GLN A 79 -3.75 -0.06 -11.38
CA GLN A 79 -4.69 -0.10 -12.49
C GLN A 79 -3.96 -0.03 -13.84
N LYS A 80 -2.97 0.86 -13.99
CA LYS A 80 -2.13 0.92 -15.20
C LYS A 80 -1.40 -0.39 -15.44
N CYS A 81 -0.77 -0.96 -14.42
CA CYS A 81 -0.10 -2.26 -14.54
C CYS A 81 -1.07 -3.37 -14.98
N MET A 82 -2.36 -3.28 -14.63
CA MET A 82 -3.39 -4.22 -15.06
C MET A 82 -3.91 -3.99 -16.47
N GLU A 83 -3.95 -2.74 -16.92
CA GLU A 83 -4.29 -2.39 -18.30
C GLU A 83 -3.18 -2.79 -19.27
N ASP A 84 -1.92 -2.68 -18.83
CA ASP A 84 -0.72 -2.99 -19.62
C ASP A 84 -0.24 -4.46 -19.48
N ASP A 85 -0.92 -5.28 -18.66
CA ASP A 85 -0.57 -6.68 -18.33
C ASP A 85 0.89 -6.87 -17.83
N ILE A 86 1.36 -5.94 -17.00
CA ILE A 86 2.75 -5.86 -16.53
C ILE A 86 2.93 -6.70 -15.27
N GLY A 87 3.56 -7.88 -15.40
CA GLY A 87 3.98 -8.75 -14.28
C GLY A 87 2.86 -9.25 -13.38
N ILE A 88 1.64 -9.29 -13.91
CA ILE A 88 0.49 -9.87 -13.23
C ILE A 88 0.55 -11.39 -13.35
N ASN A 89 0.41 -12.06 -12.21
CA ASN A 89 0.39 -13.51 -12.11
C ASN A 89 -0.84 -13.96 -11.29
N GLU A 90 -1.05 -15.28 -11.21
CA GLU A 90 -2.21 -15.83 -10.50
C GLU A 90 -2.20 -15.53 -8.99
N GLU A 91 -1.02 -15.26 -8.41
CA GLU A 91 -0.88 -14.96 -6.98
C GLU A 91 -1.20 -13.49 -6.64
N ASN A 92 -0.71 -12.54 -7.44
CA ASN A 92 -0.88 -11.11 -7.21
C ASN A 92 -2.17 -10.54 -7.83
N GLY A 93 -2.67 -11.15 -8.90
CA GLY A 93 -3.81 -10.68 -9.67
C GLY A 93 -5.09 -10.49 -8.84
N PRO A 94 -5.47 -11.43 -7.96
CA PRO A 94 -6.63 -11.26 -7.09
C PRO A 94 -6.51 -10.06 -6.13
N ASP A 95 -5.32 -9.84 -5.58
CA ASP A 95 -5.02 -8.75 -4.66
C ASP A 95 -5.06 -7.39 -5.34
N ILE A 96 -4.50 -7.30 -6.55
CA ILE A 96 -4.52 -6.11 -7.41
C ILE A 96 -5.96 -5.78 -7.82
N ARG A 97 -6.73 -6.78 -8.26
CA ARG A 97 -8.14 -6.62 -8.61
C ARG A 97 -8.97 -6.15 -7.42
N TRP A 98 -8.77 -6.73 -6.25
CA TRP A 98 -9.43 -6.29 -5.02
C TRP A 98 -9.09 -4.83 -4.71
N CYS A 99 -7.82 -4.44 -4.85
CA CYS A 99 -7.39 -3.06 -4.68
C CYS A 99 -8.13 -2.12 -5.64
N ILE A 100 -8.25 -2.46 -6.92
CA ILE A 100 -8.88 -1.58 -7.91
C ILE A 100 -10.40 -1.49 -7.69
N GLN A 101 -11.05 -2.58 -7.31
CA GLN A 101 -12.50 -2.64 -7.11
C GLN A 101 -12.97 -2.05 -5.78
N THR A 102 -12.08 -1.94 -4.80
CA THR A 102 -12.41 -1.48 -3.46
C THR A 102 -12.20 0.03 -3.33
N SER A 103 -13.17 0.75 -2.76
CA SER A 103 -13.05 2.20 -2.55
C SER A 103 -11.91 2.56 -1.56
N SER A 104 -11.28 3.73 -1.72
CA SER A 104 -10.23 4.20 -0.81
C SER A 104 -10.71 4.25 0.64
N LEU A 105 -11.92 4.78 0.88
CA LEU A 105 -12.56 4.83 2.19
C LEU A 105 -12.70 3.44 2.83
N GLU A 106 -13.11 2.44 2.06
CA GLU A 106 -13.19 1.05 2.54
C GLU A 106 -11.85 0.52 3.01
N LYS A 107 -10.80 0.72 2.20
CA LYS A 107 -9.45 0.26 2.51
C LYS A 107 -8.92 0.94 3.77
N GLN A 108 -9.10 2.26 3.89
CA GLN A 108 -8.69 3.03 5.08
C GLN A 108 -9.38 2.52 6.34
N ILE A 109 -10.69 2.28 6.28
CA ILE A 109 -11.48 1.78 7.40
C ILE A 109 -11.00 0.39 7.83
N ARG A 110 -10.76 -0.51 6.86
CA ARG A 110 -10.23 -1.85 7.12
C ARG A 110 -8.84 -1.79 7.76
N HIS A 111 -7.96 -0.95 7.23
CA HIS A 111 -6.60 -0.77 7.74
C HIS A 111 -6.57 -0.18 9.16
N ALA A 112 -7.35 0.88 9.41
CA ALA A 112 -7.47 1.49 10.73
C ALA A 112 -7.97 0.49 11.77
N SER A 113 -8.93 -0.34 11.39
CA SER A 113 -9.51 -1.33 12.31
C SER A 113 -8.58 -2.51 12.57
N ALA A 114 -7.80 -2.92 11.56
CA ALA A 114 -6.71 -3.89 11.74
C ALA A 114 -5.63 -3.36 12.70
N ARG A 115 -5.22 -2.09 12.55
CA ARG A 115 -4.27 -1.43 13.47
C ARG A 115 -4.81 -1.36 14.89
N LEU A 116 -6.08 -0.95 15.06
CA LEU A 116 -6.74 -0.91 16.36
C LEU A 116 -6.73 -2.30 17.01
N PHE A 117 -7.12 -3.33 16.27
CA PHE A 117 -7.12 -4.70 16.75
C PHE A 117 -5.72 -5.17 17.18
N GLN A 118 -4.70 -4.90 16.35
CA GLN A 118 -3.32 -5.25 16.67
C GLN A 118 -2.83 -4.55 17.95
N SER A 119 -3.07 -3.25 18.07
CA SER A 119 -2.71 -2.47 19.26
C SER A 119 -3.36 -3.04 20.52
N LEU A 120 -4.64 -3.40 20.44
CA LEU A 120 -5.37 -3.93 21.59
C LEU A 120 -4.84 -5.33 21.99
N ASN A 121 -4.50 -6.17 21.02
CA ASN A 121 -3.93 -7.50 21.27
C ASN A 121 -2.51 -7.43 21.89
N THR A 122 -1.71 -6.41 21.54
CA THR A 122 -0.37 -6.23 22.13
C THR A 122 -0.39 -5.68 23.55
N THR A 123 -1.37 -4.84 23.89
CA THR A 123 -1.46 -4.18 25.21
C THR A 123 -2.19 -5.03 26.24
N HIS A 124 -3.25 -5.74 25.83
CA HIS A 124 -4.01 -6.63 26.71
C HIS A 124 -3.74 -8.07 26.29
N LYS A 125 -2.75 -8.69 26.94
CA LYS A 125 -2.30 -10.07 26.76
C LYS A 125 -3.48 -11.05 26.99
N ASN A 126 -4.31 -11.24 25.96
CA ASN A 126 -5.57 -11.97 25.84
C ASN A 126 -6.89 -11.17 25.99
N THR A 127 -7.66 -11.26 24.90
CA THR A 127 -9.13 -11.35 24.80
C THR A 127 -9.91 -10.06 24.56
N ILE A 128 -9.70 -9.41 23.42
CA ILE A 128 -10.86 -8.80 22.74
C ILE A 128 -11.44 -9.86 21.83
N SER A 129 -12.61 -10.38 22.22
CA SER A 129 -13.32 -11.37 21.41
C SER A 129 -13.75 -10.74 20.08
N LYS A 130 -13.89 -11.57 19.04
CA LYS A 130 -14.51 -11.21 17.76
C LYS A 130 -15.78 -10.38 17.97
N ASP A 131 -16.56 -10.71 18.99
CA ASP A 131 -17.83 -10.05 19.29
C ASP A 131 -17.67 -8.61 19.80
N GLU A 132 -16.61 -8.31 20.56
CA GLU A 132 -16.36 -6.96 21.06
C GLU A 132 -15.85 -6.04 19.97
N TYR A 133 -14.99 -6.55 19.09
CA TYR A 133 -14.56 -5.84 17.87
C TYR A 133 -15.77 -5.54 16.97
N MET A 134 -16.64 -6.53 16.74
CA MET A 134 -17.85 -6.37 15.93
C MET A 134 -18.88 -5.44 16.61
N LYS A 135 -18.91 -5.37 17.94
CA LYS A 135 -19.75 -4.43 18.70
C LYS A 135 -19.25 -3.00 18.60
N ALA A 136 -17.94 -2.79 18.65
CA ALA A 136 -17.32 -1.48 18.42
C ALA A 136 -17.55 -0.99 16.97
N ILE A 137 -17.46 -1.90 16.00
CA ILE A 137 -17.82 -1.61 14.61
C ILE A 137 -19.30 -1.18 14.53
N LYS A 138 -20.22 -1.94 15.13
CA LYS A 138 -21.66 -1.63 15.14
C LYS A 138 -22.04 -0.34 15.87
N SER A 139 -21.17 0.19 16.74
CA SER A 139 -21.41 1.47 17.42
C SER A 139 -20.93 2.70 16.63
N LEU A 140 -20.14 2.51 15.57
CA LEU A 140 -19.72 3.59 14.67
C LEU A 140 -20.91 4.05 13.81
N PRO A 141 -21.20 5.36 13.69
CA PRO A 141 -22.31 5.82 12.85
C PRO A 141 -22.01 5.57 11.37
N GLY A 142 -22.76 4.68 10.71
CA GLY A 142 -22.69 4.46 9.26
C GLY A 142 -22.86 3.00 8.82
N GLN A 143 -24.06 2.60 8.38
CA GLN A 143 -24.38 1.20 8.04
C GLN A 143 -23.48 0.56 6.96
N LYS A 144 -23.03 1.31 5.95
CA LYS A 144 -22.15 0.79 4.90
C LYS A 144 -20.75 0.46 5.43
N GLN A 145 -20.18 1.34 6.26
CA GLN A 145 -18.86 1.18 6.87
C GLN A 145 -18.86 0.03 7.88
N GLN A 146 -19.95 -0.13 8.63
CA GLN A 146 -20.15 -1.26 9.53
C GLN A 146 -20.13 -2.62 8.80
N LYS A 147 -20.89 -2.76 7.71
CA LYS A 147 -20.96 -4.02 6.93
C LYS A 147 -19.60 -4.40 6.35
N LEU A 148 -18.82 -3.41 5.92
CA LEU A 148 -17.47 -3.54 5.40
C LEU A 148 -16.47 -4.08 6.44
N LEU A 149 -16.50 -3.47 7.63
CA LEU A 149 -15.66 -3.84 8.76
C LEU A 149 -15.96 -5.26 9.25
N MET A 150 -17.24 -5.64 9.23
CA MET A 150 -17.71 -6.99 9.57
C MET A 150 -17.20 -8.02 8.55
N ALA A 151 -17.20 -7.69 7.25
CA ALA A 151 -16.66 -8.55 6.19
C ALA A 151 -15.13 -8.69 6.26
N ALA A 152 -14.41 -7.61 6.58
CA ALA A 152 -12.96 -7.62 6.75
C ALA A 152 -12.50 -8.53 7.91
N GLY A 153 -13.25 -8.56 9.01
CA GLY A 153 -13.00 -9.49 10.12
C GLY A 153 -13.25 -10.96 9.77
N TRP A 154 -14.06 -11.25 8.75
CA TRP A 154 -14.30 -12.63 8.27
C TRP A 154 -13.21 -13.13 7.31
N SER A 155 -12.68 -12.28 6.42
CA SER A 155 -11.60 -12.67 5.49
C SER A 155 -10.29 -13.02 6.22
N PHE A 156 -9.98 -12.40 7.36
CA PHE A 156 -8.77 -12.71 8.13
C PHE A 156 -8.83 -14.05 8.88
N MET A 157 -10.04 -14.58 9.14
CA MET A 157 -10.23 -15.85 9.87
C MET A 157 -10.31 -17.09 8.97
N LEU A 158 -10.64 -16.94 7.67
CA LEU A 158 -10.72 -18.08 6.74
C LEU A 158 -9.35 -18.56 6.23
N PHE A 159 -8.27 -17.80 6.46
CA PHE A 159 -6.90 -18.18 6.10
C PHE A 159 -6.13 -18.89 7.23
N ARG A 160 -6.79 -19.18 8.36
CA ARG A 160 -6.19 -19.96 9.46
C ARG A 160 -7.08 -21.13 9.83
N ASN A 161 -7.19 -22.08 8.92
CA ASN A 161 -7.48 -23.48 9.22
C ASN A 161 -6.73 -24.38 8.25
#